data_AF-A0A6V7HQJ5-F1
#
_entry.id   AF-A0A6V7HQJ5-F1
#
_cell.length_a   1.000
_cell.length_b   1.000
_cell.length_c   1.000
_cell.angle_alpha   90.00
_cell.angle_beta   90.00
_cell.angle_gamma   90.00
#
_symmetry.space_group_name_H-M   'P 1'
#
loop_
_entity.id
_entity.type
_entity.pdbx_description
1 polymer ?
#
loop_
_entity_poly.entity_id
_entity_poly.type
_entity_poly.pdbx_seq_one_letter_code
_entity_poly.pdbx_strand_id
1 'polypeptide(L)'
;TNFFMKENKYYSEFSFWLPLGYILALGLFFTEDCERGPRALNREQTDEWRGLMQAVVLIYHVTGASNVLPIYMHLRLINSAYLFLSGYGHFCYFWQTGDVSIVRLAR
;
A
#
# COMPACT_ATOMS: atom_id res chain seq x y z
N THR A 1 -31.56 -24.24 -8.18
CA THR A 1 -31.71 -22.86 -7.66
C THR A 1 -30.39 -22.12 -7.81
N ASN A 2 -30.14 -21.56 -9.00
CA ASN A 2 -29.01 -20.67 -9.26
C ASN A 2 -29.39 -19.25 -8.80
N PHE A 3 -29.42 -19.03 -7.48
CA PHE A 3 -29.84 -17.75 -6.88
C PHE A 3 -28.66 -16.78 -6.65
N PHE A 4 -27.49 -17.10 -7.22
CA PHE A 4 -26.34 -16.21 -7.25
C PHE A 4 -26.04 -15.92 -8.72
N MET A 5 -26.65 -14.85 -9.22
CA MET A 5 -26.35 -14.32 -10.53
C MET A 5 -24.89 -13.85 -10.48
N LYS A 6 -23.98 -14.63 -11.08
CA LYS A 6 -22.59 -14.25 -11.24
C LYS A 6 -22.59 -12.98 -12.09
N GLU A 7 -22.53 -11.84 -11.44
CA GLU A 7 -22.40 -10.56 -12.09
C GLU A 7 -21.14 -10.64 -12.96
N ASN A 8 -21.32 -10.59 -14.28
CA ASN A 8 -20.21 -10.47 -15.20
C ASN A 8 -19.56 -9.12 -14.89
N LYS A 9 -18.43 -9.17 -14.17
CA LYS A 9 -17.59 -8.02 -13.90
C LYS A 9 -17.07 -7.50 -15.23
N TYR A 10 -17.81 -6.56 -15.82
CA TYR A 10 -17.38 -5.84 -17.00
C TYR A 10 -16.20 -4.97 -16.58
N TYR A 11 -14.98 -5.50 -16.76
CA TYR A 11 -13.78 -4.71 -16.64
C TYR A 11 -13.88 -3.56 -17.64
N SER A 12 -14.06 -2.35 -17.13
CA SER A 12 -13.92 -1.12 -17.89
C SER A 12 -12.73 -0.38 -17.33
N GLU A 13 -11.82 0.07 -18.20
CA GLU A 13 -10.62 0.82 -17.81
C GLU A 13 -11.00 2.03 -16.93
N PHE A 14 -12.11 2.70 -17.24
CA PHE A 14 -12.63 3.81 -16.43
C PHE A 14 -13.04 3.41 -15.01
N SER A 15 -13.60 2.20 -14.81
CA SER A 15 -13.98 1.71 -13.47
C SER A 15 -12.76 1.43 -12.58
N PHE A 16 -11.58 1.26 -13.17
CA PHE A 16 -10.32 1.11 -12.43
C PHE A 16 -9.67 2.47 -12.15
N TRP A 17 -9.55 3.31 -13.19
CA TRP A 17 -8.81 4.57 -13.09
C TRP A 17 -9.57 5.68 -12.35
N LEU A 18 -10.91 5.71 -12.40
CA LEU A 18 -11.70 6.72 -11.69
C LEU A 18 -11.52 6.69 -10.17
N PRO A 19 -11.73 5.55 -9.46
CA PRO A 19 -11.53 5.51 -8.02
C PRO A 19 -10.06 5.71 -7.63
N LEU A 20 -9.12 5.22 -8.44
CA LEU A 20 -7.69 5.43 -8.20
C LEU A 20 -7.31 6.92 -8.32
N GLY A 21 -7.78 7.59 -9.38
CA GLY A 21 -7.58 9.02 -9.59
C GLY A 21 -8.27 9.86 -8.53
N TYR A 22 -9.46 9.46 -8.07
CA TYR A 22 -10.17 10.13 -6.97
C TYR A 22 -9.40 10.06 -5.65
N ILE A 23 -8.90 8.88 -5.27
CA ILE A 23 -8.08 8.73 -4.04
C ILE A 23 -6.79 9.53 -4.15
N LEU A 24 -6.14 9.54 -5.32
CA LEU A 24 -4.93 10.32 -5.54
C LEU A 24 -5.19 11.82 -5.47
N ALA A 25 -6.29 12.30 -6.06
CA ALA A 25 -6.69 13.70 -5.98
C ALA A 25 -7.02 14.09 -4.53
N LEU A 26 -7.79 13.27 -3.80
CA LEU A 26 -8.04 13.50 -2.37
C LEU A 26 -6.74 13.53 -1.57
N GLY A 27 -5.81 12.60 -1.80
CA GLY A 27 -4.50 12.60 -1.15
C GLY A 27 -3.73 13.89 -1.39
N LEU A 28 -3.71 14.40 -2.62
CA LEU A 28 -3.04 15.67 -2.96
C LEU A 28 -3.71 16.90 -2.33
N PHE A 29 -5.05 16.93 -2.27
CA PHE A 29 -5.78 18.08 -1.71
C PHE A 29 -5.86 18.08 -0.18
N PHE A 30 -5.79 16.92 0.46
CA PHE A 30 -5.86 16.74 1.92
C PHE A 30 -4.51 16.37 2.54
N THR A 31 -3.39 16.64 1.87
CA THR A 31 -2.05 16.48 2.47
C THR A 31 -1.89 17.54 3.58
N GLU A 32 -1.66 17.10 4.81
CA GLU A 32 -1.25 18.00 5.90
C GLU A 32 0.24 18.34 5.76
N ASP A 33 0.61 19.59 6.04
CA ASP A 33 2.01 20.01 6.07
C ASP A 33 2.72 19.33 7.26
N CYS A 34 3.62 18.38 6.98
CA CYS A 34 4.48 17.81 8.02
C CYS A 34 5.43 18.89 8.57
N GLU A 35 5.10 19.50 9.72
CA GLU A 35 5.91 20.53 10.38
C GLU A 35 7.32 20.06 10.80
N ARG A 36 7.59 18.74 10.79
CA ARG A 36 8.91 18.16 11.09
C ARG A 36 9.62 17.77 9.79
N GLY A 37 10.66 18.53 9.45
CA GLY A 37 11.40 18.48 8.18
C GLY A 37 11.97 17.13 7.71
N PRO A 38 12.69 17.11 6.57
CA PRO A 38 12.92 15.89 5.80
C PRO A 38 13.96 14.99 6.48
N ARG A 39 13.47 13.99 7.19
CA ARG A 39 14.22 12.78 7.50
C ARG A 39 13.69 11.75 6.49
N ALA A 40 14.48 11.44 5.45
CA ALA A 40 14.06 10.51 4.40
C ALA A 40 13.38 9.26 5.00
N LEU A 41 12.21 8.88 4.47
CA LEU A 41 11.23 7.96 5.07
C LEU A 41 10.69 8.44 6.43
N ASN A 42 9.89 9.51 6.43
CA ASN A 42 9.13 9.87 7.62
C ASN A 42 8.08 8.77 7.93
N ARG A 43 7.81 8.56 9.22
CA ARG A 43 6.86 7.53 9.66
C ARG A 43 5.45 7.77 9.10
N GLU A 44 5.05 9.04 9.03
CA GLU A 44 3.77 9.48 8.45
C GLU A 44 3.66 9.07 6.96
N GLN A 45 4.72 9.25 6.16
CA GLN A 45 4.75 8.82 4.76
C GLN A 45 4.59 7.30 4.60
N THR A 46 5.13 6.52 5.54
CA THR A 46 5.00 5.05 5.52
C THR A 46 3.57 4.61 5.91
N ASP A 47 2.93 5.32 6.84
CA ASP A 47 1.56 5.05 7.25
C ASP A 47 0.55 5.45 6.16
N GLU A 48 0.77 6.58 5.48
CA GLU A 48 0.03 6.97 4.28
C GLU A 48 0.17 5.93 3.16
N TRP A 49 1.40 5.49 2.88
CA TRP A 49 1.66 4.47 1.87
C TRP A 49 0.97 3.14 2.19
N ARG A 50 0.91 2.76 3.48
CA ARG A 50 0.16 1.58 3.94
C ARG A 50 -1.34 1.72 3.67
N GLY A 51 -1.92 2.90 3.92
CA GLY A 51 -3.32 3.20 3.59
C GLY A 51 -3.60 3.12 2.10
N LEU A 52 -2.73 3.73 1.28
CA LEU A 52 -2.83 3.70 -0.18
C LEU A 52 -2.72 2.28 -0.74
N MET A 53 -1.81 1.47 -0.22
CA MET A 53 -1.68 0.06 -0.58
C MET A 53 -2.99 -0.72 -0.35
N GLN A 54 -3.61 -0.56 0.83
CA GLN A 54 -4.89 -1.21 1.16
C GLN A 54 -6.00 -0.76 0.21
N ALA A 55 -6.07 0.53 -0.12
CA ALA A 55 -7.04 1.07 -1.06
C ALA A 55 -6.86 0.52 -2.49
N VAL A 56 -5.62 0.43 -2.97
CA VAL A 56 -5.29 -0.16 -4.29
C VAL A 56 -5.66 -1.64 -4.34
N VAL A 57 -5.39 -2.41 -3.28
CA VAL A 57 -5.81 -3.81 -3.18
C VAL A 57 -7.33 -3.96 -3.22
N LEU A 58 -8.06 -3.06 -2.54
CA LEU A 58 -9.52 -3.04 -2.54
C LEU A 58 -10.07 -2.75 -3.93
N ILE A 59 -9.57 -1.71 -4.61
CA ILE A 59 -9.98 -1.37 -5.99
C ILE A 59 -9.68 -2.54 -6.93
N TYR A 60 -8.50 -3.15 -6.82
CA TYR A 60 -8.14 -4.33 -7.62
C TYR A 60 -9.16 -5.47 -7.45
N HIS A 61 -9.54 -5.79 -6.21
CA HIS A 61 -10.48 -6.87 -5.93
C HIS A 61 -11.91 -6.52 -6.36
N VAL A 62 -12.35 -5.29 -6.11
CA VAL A 62 -13.69 -4.78 -6.46
C VAL A 62 -13.86 -4.63 -7.97
N THR A 63 -12.82 -4.33 -8.74
CA THR A 63 -12.92 -4.21 -10.21
C THR A 63 -12.68 -5.54 -10.93
N GLY A 64 -12.15 -6.57 -10.24
CA GLY A 64 -11.88 -7.87 -10.86
C GLY A 64 -10.78 -7.81 -11.92
N ALA A 65 -9.81 -6.90 -11.73
CA ALA A 65 -8.69 -6.68 -12.65
C ALA A 65 -7.70 -7.85 -12.70
N SER A 66 -8.03 -9.00 -12.10
CA SER A 66 -7.24 -10.24 -12.15
C SER A 66 -7.04 -10.79 -13.57
N ASN A 67 -7.86 -10.35 -14.53
CA ASN A 67 -7.73 -10.75 -15.93
C ASN A 67 -6.61 -10.00 -16.68
N VAL A 68 -6.01 -8.96 -16.08
CA VAL A 68 -4.99 -8.11 -16.72
C VAL A 68 -3.63 -8.33 -16.03
N LEU A 69 -2.76 -9.09 -16.71
CA LEU A 69 -1.42 -9.46 -16.21
C LEU A 69 -0.58 -8.27 -15.72
N PRO A 70 -0.52 -7.13 -16.45
CA PRO A 70 0.23 -5.97 -16.01
C PRO A 70 -0.20 -5.44 -14.63
N ILE A 71 -1.50 -5.34 -14.36
CA ILE A 71 -2.02 -4.79 -13.10
C ILE A 71 -1.62 -5.68 -11.91
N TYR A 72 -1.72 -6.99 -12.09
CA TYR A 72 -1.28 -7.96 -11.10
C TYR A 72 0.22 -7.82 -10.75
N MET A 73 1.07 -7.59 -11.76
CA MET A 73 2.50 -7.37 -11.54
C MET A 73 2.80 -6.09 -10.75
N HIS A 74 2.10 -4.99 -11.06
CA HIS A 74 2.27 -3.72 -10.33
C HIS A 74 1.85 -3.82 -8.88
N LEU A 75 0.73 -4.49 -8.61
CA LEU A 75 0.27 -4.73 -7.24
C LEU A 75 1.31 -5.54 -6.45
N ARG A 76 1.94 -6.54 -7.09
CA ARG A 76 3.01 -7.32 -6.46
C ARG A 76 4.27 -6.50 -6.22
N LEU A 77 4.63 -5.59 -7.13
CA LEU A 77 5.76 -4.68 -6.96
C LEU A 77 5.54 -3.73 -5.77
N ILE A 78 4.37 -3.13 -5.65
CA ILE A 78 3.99 -2.26 -4.53
C ILE A 78 4.06 -3.03 -3.20
N ASN A 79 3.55 -4.26 -3.18
CA ASN A 79 3.60 -5.11 -2.00
C ASN A 79 5.03 -5.47 -1.58
N SER A 80 5.89 -5.82 -2.52
CA SER A 80 7.29 -6.10 -2.25
C SER A 80 8.04 -4.85 -1.77
N ALA A 81 7.77 -3.69 -2.37
CA ALA A 81 8.37 -2.42 -1.95
C ALA A 81 7.97 -2.06 -0.51
N TYR A 82 6.71 -2.29 -0.12
CA TYR A 82 6.25 -2.10 1.25
C TYR A 82 6.96 -3.02 2.26
N LEU A 83 7.09 -4.31 1.93
CA LEU A 83 7.84 -5.25 2.77
C LEU A 83 9.31 -4.83 2.92
N PHE A 84 9.93 -4.36 1.84
CA PHE A 84 11.28 -3.83 1.86
C PHE A 84 11.40 -2.59 2.75
N LEU A 85 10.46 -1.64 2.63
CA LEU A 85 10.43 -0.42 3.42
C LEU A 85 10.29 -0.71 4.92
N SER A 86 9.40 -1.64 5.27
CA SER A 86 9.21 -2.10 6.64
C SER A 86 10.48 -2.75 7.20
N GLY A 87 11.09 -3.65 6.43
CA GLY A 87 12.36 -4.28 6.80
C GLY A 87 13.50 -3.29 6.97
N TYR A 88 13.59 -2.29 6.08
CA TYR A 88 14.57 -1.21 6.17
C TYR A 88 14.38 -0.36 7.44
N GLY A 89 13.14 0.00 7.78
CA GLY A 89 12.85 0.72 9.02
C GLY A 89 13.28 -0.06 10.28
N HIS A 90 12.97 -1.36 10.33
CA HIS A 90 13.44 -2.24 11.41
C HIS A 90 14.97 -2.33 11.45
N PHE A 91 15.62 -2.51 10.30
CA PHE A 91 17.07 -2.57 10.20
C PHE A 91 17.74 -1.28 10.71
N CYS A 92 17.25 -0.12 10.27
CA CYS A 92 17.77 1.18 10.73
C CYS A 92 17.58 1.40 12.23
N TYR A 93 16.45 0.96 12.80
CA TYR A 93 16.22 0.99 14.24
C TYR A 93 17.26 0.17 15.00
N PHE A 94 17.48 -1.08 14.59
CA PHE A 94 18.51 -1.94 15.21
C PHE A 94 19.92 -1.40 15.03
N TRP A 95 20.22 -0.82 13.87
CA TRP A 95 21.52 -0.24 13.56
C TRP A 95 21.83 1.00 14.41
N GLN A 96 20.85 1.88 14.64
CA GLN A 96 21.04 3.12 15.39
C GLN A 96 20.97 2.93 16.91
N THR A 97 20.08 2.07 17.40
CA THR A 97 19.89 1.87 18.85
C THR A 97 20.94 0.92 19.42
N GLY A 98 21.54 0.02 18.62
CA GLY A 98 22.55 -0.94 19.09
C GLY A 98 22.03 -1.97 20.10
N ASP A 99 20.80 -1.82 20.59
CA ASP A 99 20.10 -2.78 21.43
C ASP A 99 19.65 -3.96 20.56
N VAL A 100 20.53 -4.96 20.47
CA VAL A 100 20.19 -6.30 20.01
C VAL A 100 19.35 -6.98 21.10
N SER A 101 18.15 -6.46 21.36
CA SER A 101 17.22 -7.00 22.37
C SER A 101 16.76 -8.44 22.06
N ILE A 102 17.17 -9.03 20.93
CA ILE A 102 17.12 -10.48 20.71
C ILE A 102 17.85 -11.21 21.85
N VAL A 103 18.93 -10.64 22.39
CA VAL A 103 19.65 -11.16 23.57
C VAL A 103 18.81 -11.10 24.85
N ARG A 104 17.85 -10.17 24.97
CA ARG A 104 16.88 -10.12 26.08
C ARG A 104 15.66 -11.02 25.89
N LEU A 105 15.31 -11.37 24.64
CA LEU A 105 14.23 -12.32 24.35
C LEU A 105 14.68 -13.78 24.52
N ALA A 106 15.98 -14.03 24.38
CA ALA A 106 16.62 -15.34 24.58
C ALA A 106 17.08 -15.59 26.03
N ARG A 107 16.80 -14.67 26.97
CA ARG A 107 17.02 -14.84 28.41
C ARG A 107 15.67 -14.90 29.13
#